data_AF-A0A242NF27-F1
#
_entry.id   AF-A0A242NF27-F1
#
_cell.length_a   1.000
_cell.length_b   1.000
_cell.length_c   1.000
_cell.angle_alpha   90.00
_cell.angle_beta   90.00
_cell.angle_gamma   90.00
#
_symmetry.space_group_name_H-M   'P 1'
#
loop_
_entity.id
_entity.type
_entity.pdbx_description
1 polymer ?
#
loop_
_entity_poly.entity_id
_entity_poly.type
_entity_poly.pdbx_seq_one_letter_code
_entity_poly.pdbx_strand_id
1 'polypeptide(L)'
;MTDIHNKKTRSENMRAVKTSNTLIEKRVSQLLNDLDLEFHTQDKSLNGKPDFVIKKYNAIIFTHGCFWHRHNCYLFKIPQTRTEFWSKKINDNQQRDHQDISLLTQQGWKILVIWGCALKGKYKLTDLFLKERIEEWLCSHNHNAEIDIKGLRKF
;
A
#
# COMPACT_ATOMS: atom_id res chain seq x y z
N MET A 1 -20.64 -0.65 -10.81
CA MET A 1 -20.47 -1.76 -11.75
C MET A 1 -21.15 -2.97 -11.14
N THR A 2 -22.19 -3.48 -11.79
CA THR A 2 -22.86 -4.75 -11.45
C THR A 2 -21.84 -5.89 -11.54
N ASP A 3 -21.97 -6.91 -10.71
CA ASP A 3 -21.05 -8.05 -10.74
C ASP A 3 -21.13 -8.76 -12.10
N ILE A 4 -20.06 -8.65 -12.91
CA ILE A 4 -19.95 -9.28 -14.23
C ILE A 4 -19.62 -10.79 -14.13
N HIS A 5 -19.37 -11.30 -12.92
CA HIS A 5 -19.04 -12.70 -12.68
C HIS A 5 -20.17 -13.41 -11.95
N ASN A 6 -20.36 -14.69 -12.26
CA ASN A 6 -21.26 -15.54 -11.49
C ASN A 6 -20.70 -15.77 -10.05
N LYS A 7 -21.57 -16.24 -9.14
CA LYS A 7 -21.23 -16.45 -7.72
C LYS A 7 -20.00 -17.35 -7.52
N LYS A 8 -19.84 -18.40 -8.33
CA LYS A 8 -18.72 -19.35 -8.24
C LYS A 8 -17.41 -18.67 -8.61
N THR A 9 -17.34 -18.02 -9.78
CA THR A 9 -16.18 -17.26 -10.24
C THR A 9 -15.83 -16.11 -9.29
N ARG A 10 -16.83 -15.40 -8.75
CA ARG A 10 -16.59 -14.37 -7.72
C ARG A 10 -15.94 -14.98 -6.47
N SER A 11 -16.44 -16.12 -6.00
CA SER A 11 -15.86 -16.82 -4.85
C SER A 11 -14.41 -17.26 -5.10
N GLU A 12 -14.13 -17.82 -6.28
CA GLU A 12 -12.77 -18.19 -6.71
C GLU A 12 -11.83 -16.98 -6.76
N ASN A 13 -12.26 -15.88 -7.37
CA ASN A 13 -11.49 -14.63 -7.43
C ASN A 13 -11.17 -14.11 -6.03
N MET A 14 -12.15 -14.12 -5.12
CA MET A 14 -11.96 -13.68 -3.74
C MET A 14 -10.99 -14.57 -2.95
N ARG A 15 -10.98 -15.89 -3.20
CA ARG A 15 -10.02 -16.82 -2.59
C ARG A 15 -8.59 -16.63 -3.11
N ALA A 16 -8.44 -16.17 -4.35
CA ALA A 16 -7.13 -15.92 -4.95
C ALA A 16 -6.47 -14.62 -4.46
N VAL A 17 -7.21 -13.73 -3.78
CA VAL A 17 -6.66 -12.51 -3.18
C VAL A 17 -5.76 -12.89 -2.01
N LYS A 18 -4.46 -12.70 -2.20
CA LYS A 18 -3.44 -12.96 -1.17
C LYS A 18 -3.38 -11.82 -0.15
N THR A 19 -3.02 -12.16 1.08
CA THR A 19 -2.82 -11.22 2.19
C THR A 19 -1.38 -10.74 2.35
N SER A 20 -0.44 -11.36 1.62
CA SER A 20 0.96 -10.96 1.49
C SER A 20 1.56 -11.57 0.23
N ASN A 21 2.79 -11.19 -0.11
CA ASN A 21 3.48 -11.58 -1.34
C ASN A 21 2.66 -11.26 -2.59
N THR A 22 1.90 -10.16 -2.53
CA THR A 22 1.15 -9.67 -3.67
C THR A 22 2.09 -9.14 -4.76
N LEU A 23 1.56 -8.91 -5.97
CA LEU A 23 2.36 -8.39 -7.08
C LEU A 23 2.95 -7.00 -6.78
N ILE A 24 2.24 -6.17 -6.00
CA ILE A 24 2.72 -4.83 -5.65
C ILE A 24 3.83 -4.90 -4.60
N GLU A 25 3.71 -5.78 -3.60
CA GLU A 25 4.79 -6.06 -2.64
C GLU A 25 6.04 -6.58 -3.36
N LYS A 26 5.90 -7.55 -4.26
CA LYS A 26 7.04 -8.09 -5.03
C LYS A 26 7.76 -7.01 -5.83
N ARG A 27 7.01 -6.10 -6.46
CA ARG A 27 7.61 -4.98 -7.22
C ARG A 27 8.39 -4.06 -6.28
N VAL A 28 7.83 -3.68 -5.13
CA VAL A 28 8.55 -2.83 -4.16
C VAL A 28 9.76 -3.53 -3.58
N SER A 29 9.66 -4.82 -3.24
CA SER A 29 10.79 -5.63 -2.79
C SER A 29 11.94 -5.61 -3.79
N GLN A 30 11.66 -5.72 -5.10
CA GLN A 30 12.68 -5.61 -6.13
C GLN A 30 13.31 -4.21 -6.17
N LEU A 31 12.50 -3.16 -6.10
CA LEU A 31 13.01 -1.78 -6.10
C LEU A 31 13.92 -1.51 -4.89
N LEU A 32 13.57 -2.02 -3.71
CA LEU A 32 14.41 -1.88 -2.51
C LEU A 32 15.72 -2.66 -2.63
N ASN A 33 15.69 -3.86 -3.22
CA ASN A 33 16.91 -4.63 -3.52
C ASN A 33 17.80 -3.89 -4.53
N ASP A 34 17.23 -3.32 -5.59
CA ASP A 34 17.97 -2.54 -6.60
C ASP A 34 18.59 -1.25 -6.03
N LEU A 35 18.16 -0.83 -4.84
CA LEU A 35 18.69 0.31 -4.08
C LEU A 35 19.70 -0.12 -3.00
N ASP A 36 20.06 -1.41 -2.96
CA ASP A 36 20.95 -1.99 -1.94
C ASP A 36 20.46 -1.73 -0.50
N LEU A 37 19.13 -1.69 -0.29
CA LEU A 37 18.52 -1.48 1.02
C LEU A 37 18.26 -2.80 1.73
N GLU A 38 18.71 -2.91 2.97
CA GLU A 38 18.33 -4.00 3.86
C GLU A 38 16.95 -3.73 4.50
N PHE A 39 16.05 -4.71 4.42
CA PHE A 39 14.71 -4.59 4.98
C PHE A 39 14.18 -5.91 5.53
N HIS A 40 13.27 -5.83 6.50
CA HIS A 40 12.45 -6.94 6.95
C HIS A 40 11.05 -6.84 6.33
N THR A 41 10.40 -7.97 6.08
CA THR A 41 9.05 -8.00 5.53
C THR A 41 8.05 -8.55 6.53
N GLN A 42 6.82 -8.03 6.51
CA GLN A 42 5.67 -8.59 7.25
C GLN A 42 5.92 -8.71 8.76
N ASP A 43 6.53 -7.69 9.37
CA ASP A 43 6.89 -7.70 10.79
C ASP A 43 5.63 -7.68 11.68
N LYS A 44 5.35 -8.82 12.32
CA LYS A 44 4.16 -9.01 13.17
C LYS A 44 4.27 -8.32 14.53
N SER A 45 5.45 -7.86 14.92
CA SER A 45 5.64 -7.14 16.18
C SER A 45 5.16 -5.70 16.12
N LEU A 46 4.93 -5.18 14.90
CA LEU A 46 4.52 -3.80 14.64
C LEU A 46 3.04 -3.71 14.24
N ASN A 47 2.41 -2.60 14.64
CA ASN A 47 1.03 -2.26 14.25
C ASN A 47 0.85 -2.26 12.72
N GLY A 48 -0.30 -2.74 12.26
CA GLY A 48 -0.58 -2.89 10.83
C GLY A 48 0.22 -3.98 10.10
N LYS A 49 1.17 -4.65 10.77
CA LYS A 49 2.10 -5.63 10.18
C LYS A 49 2.72 -5.10 8.87
N PRO A 50 3.66 -4.14 8.97
CA PRO A 50 4.24 -3.45 7.83
C PRO A 50 4.75 -4.39 6.73
N ASP A 51 4.55 -3.98 5.48
CA ASP A 51 5.05 -4.77 4.34
C ASP A 51 6.58 -4.77 4.31
N PHE A 52 7.20 -3.62 4.57
CA PHE A 52 8.65 -3.45 4.65
C PHE A 52 9.06 -2.57 5.84
N VAL A 53 10.12 -2.98 6.54
CA VAL A 53 10.73 -2.26 7.65
C VAL A 53 12.21 -2.06 7.35
N ILE A 54 12.65 -0.81 7.30
CA ILE A 54 14.03 -0.42 6.98
C ILE A 54 14.65 0.22 8.22
N LYS A 55 15.26 -0.61 9.07
CA LYS A 55 15.75 -0.20 10.41
C LYS A 55 16.79 0.91 10.35
N LYS A 56 17.70 0.88 9.37
CA LYS A 56 18.75 1.90 9.18
C LYS A 56 18.19 3.33 9.14
N TYR A 57 16.98 3.51 8.62
CA TYR A 57 16.33 4.82 8.45
C TYR A 57 15.14 5.04 9.38
N ASN A 58 14.89 4.14 10.35
CA ASN A 58 13.67 4.12 11.17
C ASN A 58 12.41 4.32 10.29
N ALA A 59 12.36 3.59 9.17
CA ALA A 59 11.35 3.78 8.14
C ALA A 59 10.51 2.52 7.91
N ILE A 60 9.22 2.74 7.65
CA ILE A 60 8.24 1.70 7.30
C ILE A 60 7.65 2.03 5.93
N ILE A 61 7.46 1.01 5.10
CA ILE A 61 6.76 1.13 3.83
C ILE A 61 5.55 0.19 3.82
N PHE A 62 4.38 0.75 3.52
CA PHE A 62 3.15 0.01 3.22
C PHE A 62 2.85 0.04 1.72
N THR A 63 2.39 -1.08 1.16
CA THR A 63 1.96 -1.21 -0.23
C THR A 63 0.45 -1.37 -0.31
N HIS A 64 -0.25 -0.24 -0.36
CA HIS A 64 -1.71 -0.25 -0.30
C HIS A 64 -2.37 -0.55 -1.64
N GLY A 65 -3.13 -1.64 -1.69
CA GLY A 65 -4.07 -1.90 -2.78
C GLY A 65 -5.18 -0.84 -2.79
N CYS A 66 -5.28 -0.08 -3.88
CA CYS A 66 -6.19 1.07 -3.98
C CYS A 66 -7.66 0.78 -3.64
N PHE A 67 -8.14 -0.43 -3.94
CA PHE A 67 -9.50 -0.85 -3.58
C PHE A 67 -9.68 -1.04 -2.07
N TRP A 68 -8.77 -1.77 -1.44
CA TRP A 68 -8.89 -2.23 -0.04
C TRP A 68 -8.70 -1.09 0.97
N HIS A 69 -7.86 -0.13 0.63
CA HIS A 69 -7.48 1.01 1.49
C HIS A 69 -8.08 2.33 1.00
N ARG A 70 -9.14 2.27 0.15
CA ARG A 70 -9.93 3.43 -0.29
C ARG A 70 -9.12 4.59 -0.91
N HIS A 71 -8.28 4.30 -1.89
CA HIS A 71 -7.54 5.36 -2.59
C HIS A 71 -8.46 6.18 -3.51
N ASN A 72 -8.33 7.52 -3.51
CA ASN A 72 -9.06 8.39 -4.43
C ASN A 72 -8.45 8.39 -5.85
N CYS A 73 -8.52 7.25 -6.54
CA CYS A 73 -8.00 7.08 -7.90
C CYS A 73 -8.92 6.23 -8.78
N TYR A 74 -8.56 6.11 -10.06
CA TYR A 74 -9.34 5.38 -11.06
C TYR A 74 -9.55 3.88 -10.78
N LEU A 75 -8.73 3.27 -9.91
CA LEU A 75 -8.86 1.86 -9.51
C LEU A 75 -9.90 1.63 -8.41
N PHE A 76 -10.33 2.67 -7.72
CA PHE A 76 -11.32 2.56 -6.65
C PHE A 76 -12.73 2.79 -7.18
N LYS A 77 -13.59 1.80 -6.99
CA LYS A 77 -15.04 1.92 -7.22
C LYS A 77 -15.77 1.11 -6.16
N ILE A 78 -16.76 1.72 -5.51
CA ILE A 78 -17.65 1.00 -4.59
C ILE A 78 -18.45 -0.04 -5.39
N PRO A 79 -18.46 -1.32 -4.98
CA PRO A 79 -19.30 -2.33 -5.62
C PRO A 79 -20.79 -2.00 -5.46
N GLN A 80 -21.56 -2.15 -6.55
CA GLN A 80 -23.02 -1.98 -6.51
C GLN A 80 -23.73 -3.18 -5.87
N THR A 81 -23.08 -4.34 -5.84
CA THR A 81 -23.57 -5.53 -5.14
C THR A 81 -23.08 -5.51 -3.70
N ARG A 82 -23.99 -5.65 -2.72
CA ARG A 82 -23.70 -5.58 -1.27
C ARG A 82 -22.98 -4.29 -0.87
N THR A 83 -23.45 -3.15 -1.41
CA THR A 83 -22.81 -1.83 -1.24
C THR A 83 -22.59 -1.46 0.21
N GLU A 84 -23.56 -1.67 1.09
CA GLU A 84 -23.43 -1.35 2.53
C GLU A 84 -22.29 -2.15 3.19
N PHE A 85 -22.24 -3.46 2.92
CA PHE A 85 -21.19 -4.34 3.43
C PHE A 85 -19.80 -3.88 2.97
N TRP A 86 -19.64 -3.58 1.67
CA TRP A 86 -18.36 -3.15 1.13
C TRP A 86 -17.96 -1.77 1.64
N SER A 87 -18.90 -0.83 1.69
CA SER A 87 -18.65 0.52 2.19
C SER A 87 -18.20 0.46 3.65
N LYS A 88 -18.90 -0.32 4.49
CA LYS A 88 -18.49 -0.53 5.89
C LYS A 88 -17.11 -1.16 5.98
N LYS A 89 -16.85 -2.28 5.27
CA LYS A 89 -15.57 -2.98 5.32
C LYS A 89 -14.39 -2.10 4.90
N ILE A 90 -14.57 -1.29 3.84
CA ILE A 90 -13.53 -0.40 3.32
C ILE A 90 -13.29 0.76 4.30
N ASN A 91 -14.34 1.32 4.90
CA ASN A 91 -14.21 2.35 5.93
C ASN A 91 -13.49 1.81 7.18
N ASP A 92 -13.83 0.59 7.63
CA ASP A 92 -13.19 -0.07 8.77
C ASP A 92 -11.70 -0.38 8.48
N ASN A 93 -11.33 -0.64 7.21
CA ASN A 93 -9.93 -0.76 6.80
C ASN A 93 -9.21 0.59 6.90
N GLN A 94 -9.77 1.63 6.28
CA GLN A 94 -9.19 2.98 6.28
C GLN A 94 -9.00 3.52 7.71
N GLN A 95 -9.97 3.29 8.60
CA GLN A 95 -9.86 3.68 10.00
C GLN A 95 -8.69 2.98 10.71
N ARG A 96 -8.51 1.67 10.46
CA ARG A 96 -7.36 0.92 11.00
C ARG A 96 -6.04 1.40 10.43
N ASP A 97 -5.98 1.67 9.13
CA ASP A 97 -4.77 2.23 8.49
C ASP A 97 -4.35 3.54 9.18
N HIS A 98 -5.28 4.46 9.44
CA HIS A 98 -5.00 5.70 10.16
C HIS A 98 -4.53 5.48 11.60
N GLN A 99 -5.11 4.51 12.31
CA GLN A 99 -4.72 4.16 13.68
C GLN A 99 -3.30 3.57 13.71
N ASP A 100 -3.02 2.61 12.84
CA ASP A 100 -1.71 1.94 12.76
C ASP A 100 -0.62 2.95 12.38
N ILE A 101 -0.87 3.82 11.39
CA ILE A 101 0.06 4.90 11.02
C ILE A 101 0.34 5.82 12.20
N SER A 102 -0.70 6.26 12.91
CA SER A 102 -0.55 7.16 14.07
C SER A 102 0.30 6.52 15.17
N LEU A 103 0.04 5.26 15.52
CA LEU A 103 0.78 4.54 16.55
C LEU A 103 2.24 4.34 16.17
N LEU A 104 2.51 3.93 14.93
CA LEU A 104 3.88 3.75 14.43
C LEU A 104 4.65 5.07 14.40
N THR A 105 4.01 6.16 14.00
CA THR A 105 4.63 7.49 14.03
C THR A 105 4.93 7.97 15.45
N GLN A 106 4.04 7.70 16.42
CA GLN A 106 4.31 7.98 17.84
C GLN A 106 5.49 7.16 18.40
N GLN A 107 5.72 5.96 17.85
CA GLN A 107 6.89 5.12 18.16
C GLN A 107 8.18 5.59 17.46
N GLY A 108 8.14 6.68 16.70
CA GLY A 108 9.30 7.27 16.02
C GLY A 108 9.56 6.76 14.60
N TRP A 109 8.65 5.96 14.04
CA TRP A 109 8.76 5.51 12.65
C TRP A 109 8.24 6.57 11.68
N LYS A 110 9.00 6.85 10.62
CA LYS A 110 8.45 7.53 9.44
C LYS A 110 7.85 6.52 8.48
N ILE A 111 6.74 6.87 7.86
CA ILE A 111 5.93 5.93 7.08
C ILE A 111 5.79 6.41 5.63
N LEU A 112 6.03 5.50 4.69
CA LEU A 112 5.76 5.68 3.28
C LEU A 112 4.64 4.76 2.83
N VAL A 113 3.57 5.30 2.25
CA VAL A 113 2.50 4.52 1.62
C VAL A 113 2.69 4.55 0.11
N ILE A 114 2.98 3.41 -0.51
CA ILE A 114 3.07 3.30 -1.97
C ILE A 114 1.79 2.68 -2.51
N TRP A 115 0.99 3.48 -3.20
CA TRP A 115 -0.31 3.05 -3.71
C TRP A 115 -0.18 2.12 -4.92
N GLY A 116 -1.04 1.11 -4.98
CA GLY A 116 -1.05 0.11 -6.05
C GLY A 116 -1.21 0.69 -7.47
N CYS A 117 -1.83 1.87 -7.63
CA CYS A 117 -1.94 2.55 -8.92
C CYS A 117 -0.60 3.09 -9.44
N ALA A 118 0.34 3.43 -8.56
CA ALA A 118 1.71 3.78 -8.95
C ALA A 118 2.51 2.53 -9.34
N LEU A 119 2.17 1.38 -8.76
CA LEU A 119 2.89 0.11 -8.93
C LEU A 119 2.36 -0.79 -10.05
N LYS A 120 1.14 -0.58 -10.54
CA LYS A 120 0.59 -1.36 -11.67
C LYS A 120 -0.55 -0.63 -12.36
N GLY A 121 -0.87 -1.10 -13.57
CA GLY A 121 -1.96 -0.56 -14.38
C GLY A 121 -1.50 0.56 -15.32
N LYS A 122 -2.48 1.23 -15.92
CA LYS A 122 -2.28 2.17 -17.04
C LYS A 122 -1.35 3.34 -16.71
N TYR A 123 -1.41 3.85 -15.48
CA TYR A 123 -0.67 5.05 -15.06
C TYR A 123 0.44 4.72 -14.06
N LYS A 124 0.98 3.49 -14.11
CA LYS A 124 2.09 3.09 -13.23
C LYS A 124 3.31 3.99 -13.49
N LEU A 125 4.04 4.31 -12.42
CA LEU A 125 5.29 5.04 -12.51
C LEU A 125 6.42 4.11 -12.96
N THR A 126 7.49 4.69 -13.52
CA THR A 126 8.69 3.96 -13.91
C THR A 126 9.49 3.53 -12.67
N ASP A 127 10.29 2.47 -12.81
CA ASP A 127 11.12 1.99 -11.70
C ASP A 127 12.16 3.03 -11.29
N LEU A 128 12.77 3.73 -12.25
CA LEU A 128 13.70 4.84 -11.97
C LEU A 128 13.04 5.93 -11.12
N PHE A 129 11.86 6.40 -11.51
CA PHE A 129 11.17 7.44 -10.75
C PHE A 129 10.80 6.97 -9.34
N LEU A 130 10.30 5.75 -9.19
CA LEU A 130 9.97 5.20 -7.88
C LEU A 130 11.21 5.10 -6.99
N LYS A 131 12.34 4.63 -7.53
CA LYS A 131 13.60 4.53 -6.80
C LYS A 131 14.08 5.90 -6.32
N GLU A 132 14.15 6.89 -7.19
CA GLU A 132 14.55 8.26 -6.82
C GLU A 132 13.68 8.84 -5.70
N ARG A 133 12.35 8.66 -5.77
CA ARG A 133 11.44 9.19 -4.73
C ARG A 133 11.56 8.43 -3.41
N ILE A 134 11.80 7.11 -3.45
CA ILE A 134 12.04 6.30 -2.26
C ILE A 134 13.35 6.74 -1.58
N GLU A 135 14.44 6.86 -2.34
CA GLU A 135 15.73 7.33 -1.83
C GLU A 135 15.63 8.74 -1.25
N GLU A 136 15.02 9.66 -1.99
CA GLU A 136 14.80 11.04 -1.56
C GLU A 136 14.06 11.07 -0.21
N TRP A 137 12.95 10.34 -0.09
CA TRP A 137 12.19 10.27 1.15
C TRP A 137 12.97 9.61 2.30
N LEU A 138 13.72 8.54 2.03
CA LEU A 138 14.53 7.85 3.03
C LEU A 138 15.65 8.75 3.58
N CYS A 139 16.31 9.53 2.73
CA CYS A 139 17.49 10.30 3.12
C CYS A 139 17.19 11.72 3.60
N SER A 140 16.12 12.36 3.09
CA SER A 140 15.90 13.81 3.33
C SER A 140 14.62 14.16 4.10
N HIS A 141 13.67 13.22 4.22
CA HIS A 141 12.38 13.51 4.85
C HIS A 141 12.26 12.89 6.25
N ASN A 142 11.71 13.67 7.19
CA ASN A 142 11.40 13.23 8.56
C ASN A 142 9.89 13.14 8.82
N HIS A 143 9.08 12.98 7.76
CA HIS A 143 7.63 12.96 7.84
C HIS A 143 7.02 11.84 7.01
N ASN A 144 5.77 11.51 7.31
CA ASN A 144 5.01 10.52 6.57
C ASN A 144 4.68 11.02 5.16
N ALA A 145 4.76 10.13 4.19
CA ALA A 145 4.49 10.47 2.80
C ALA A 145 3.81 9.33 2.07
N GLU A 146 3.19 9.63 0.94
CA GLU A 146 2.61 8.67 0.04
C GLU A 146 3.12 8.87 -1.39
N ILE A 147 3.16 7.79 -2.17
CA ILE A 147 3.42 7.83 -3.61
C ILE A 147 2.18 7.29 -4.33
N ASP A 148 1.57 8.13 -5.14
CA ASP A 148 0.53 7.75 -6.08
C ASP A 148 0.93 8.08 -7.53
N ILE A 149 -0.02 8.04 -8.47
CA ILE A 149 0.25 8.34 -9.89
C ILE A 149 0.70 9.79 -10.14
N LYS A 150 0.55 10.69 -9.17
CA LYS A 150 0.99 12.09 -9.24
C LYS A 150 2.36 12.30 -8.58
N GLY A 151 2.96 11.26 -8.00
CA GLY A 151 4.28 11.32 -7.36
C GLY A 151 4.21 11.30 -5.84
N LEU A 152 5.31 11.74 -5.21
CA LEU A 152 5.49 11.79 -3.76
C LEU A 152 4.75 12.99 -3.16
N ARG A 153 4.00 12.77 -2.07
CA ARG A 153 3.31 13.83 -1.31
C ARG A 153 3.37 13.53 0.18
N LYS A 154 3.47 14.58 1.00
CA LYS A 154 3.29 14.50 2.45
C LYS A 154 1.83 14.25 2.81
N PHE A 155 1.59 13.51 3.89
CA PHE A 155 0.29 13.46 4.58
C PHE A 155 0.43 13.45 6.10
#